data_AF-A0A9P8MM36-F1
#
_entry.id   AF-A0A9P8MM36-F1
#
_cell.length_a   1.000
_cell.length_b   1.000
_cell.length_c   1.000
_cell.angle_alpha   90.00
_cell.angle_beta   90.00
_cell.angle_gamma   90.00
#
_symmetry.space_group_name_H-M   'P 1'
#
loop_
_entity.id
_entity.type
_entity.pdbx_description
1 polymer ?
#
loop_
_entity_poly.entity_id
_entity_poly.type
_entity_poly.pdbx_seq_one_letter_code
_entity_poly.pdbx_strand_id
1 'polypeptide(L)'
;MVREVKGKDTKPYEKSRLVVQGHGDFEKTTLLTQSPTIQRVSQRLILAIAPGLLQGNGMTLSLRDITQAYPQSQTELFRTILTYLPTELQGKYPHGTIIRVIKPLYGIAEAGVHWYRTYQQHHLKNLDMSTSTYDSCLLITNTGPNTFGIVGMQTDDTLMLGTDSFSAREEEARGSTISSQTKDIDDPRNNG
;
A
#
# COMPACT_ATOMS: atom_id res chain seq x y z
N MET A 1 7.50 3.92 -22.64
CA MET A 1 6.07 4.17 -22.89
C MET A 1 5.37 2.82 -22.85
N VAL A 2 4.81 2.43 -21.71
CA VAL A 2 4.04 1.19 -21.59
C VAL A 2 2.58 1.60 -21.63
N ARG A 3 1.89 1.20 -22.71
CA ARG A 3 0.43 1.27 -22.80
C ARG A 3 -0.12 -0.07 -22.34
N GLU A 4 -1.17 0.00 -21.52
CA GLU A 4 -2.07 -1.07 -21.06
C GLU A 4 -1.69 -1.78 -19.75
N VAL A 5 -2.71 -1.97 -18.88
CA VAL A 5 -3.23 -3.29 -18.45
C VAL A 5 -4.59 -3.18 -17.71
N LYS A 6 -5.51 -4.06 -18.15
CA LYS A 6 -6.71 -4.73 -17.57
C LYS A 6 -7.86 -3.98 -16.84
N GLY A 7 -9.01 -4.08 -17.51
CA GLY A 7 -10.39 -4.05 -17.00
C GLY A 7 -11.33 -3.86 -18.20
N LYS A 8 -11.98 -4.93 -18.70
CA LYS A 8 -12.88 -4.84 -19.87
C LYS A 8 -14.00 -3.81 -19.58
N ASP A 9 -14.27 -2.94 -20.56
CA ASP A 9 -15.36 -1.95 -20.66
C ASP A 9 -15.32 -0.62 -19.86
N THR A 10 -14.17 -0.17 -19.35
CA THR A 10 -14.05 1.21 -18.85
C THR A 10 -13.04 2.02 -19.65
N LYS A 11 -13.35 3.30 -19.92
CA LYS A 11 -12.43 4.26 -20.54
C LYS A 11 -11.08 4.18 -19.80
N PRO A 12 -9.95 4.03 -20.52
CA PRO A 12 -8.65 3.93 -19.88
C PRO A 12 -8.39 5.13 -18.98
N TYR A 13 -8.13 4.89 -17.70
CA TYR A 13 -7.70 5.93 -16.77
C TYR A 13 -6.19 6.15 -16.91
N GLU A 14 -5.79 7.36 -17.25
CA GLU A 14 -4.38 7.73 -17.34
C GLU A 14 -3.78 7.87 -15.94
N LYS A 15 -2.93 6.93 -15.55
CA LYS A 15 -2.20 6.96 -14.27
C LYS A 15 -0.93 7.79 -14.44
N SER A 16 -0.98 9.06 -14.03
CA SER A 16 0.21 9.91 -13.92
C SER A 16 0.67 10.00 -12.46
N ARG A 17 1.99 10.10 -12.26
CA ARG A 17 2.61 10.27 -10.94
C ARG A 17 3.73 11.30 -11.07
N LEU A 18 3.83 12.22 -10.12
CA LEU A 18 5.04 13.05 -9.98
C LEU A 18 6.13 12.18 -9.34
N VAL A 19 7.20 11.94 -10.08
CA VAL A 19 8.32 11.08 -9.66
C VAL A 19 9.57 11.93 -9.55
N VAL A 20 10.17 11.95 -8.36
CA VAL A 20 11.45 12.63 -8.10
C VAL A 20 12.60 11.78 -8.66
N GLN A 21 13.57 12.43 -9.30
CA GLN A 21 14.75 11.75 -9.85
C GLN A 21 15.77 11.40 -8.75
N GLY A 22 15.40 10.59 -7.76
CA GLY A 22 16.26 10.21 -6.64
C GLY A 22 17.47 9.33 -7.01
N HIS A 23 17.66 8.98 -8.28
CA HIS A 23 18.92 8.37 -8.72
C HIS A 23 20.12 9.31 -8.50
N GLY A 24 19.95 10.61 -8.75
CA GLY A 24 21.01 11.62 -8.58
C GLY A 24 21.24 12.07 -7.13
N ASP A 25 20.49 11.51 -6.19
CA ASP A 25 20.64 11.81 -4.77
C ASP A 25 21.81 11.02 -4.17
N PHE A 26 22.86 11.73 -3.79
CA PHE A 26 24.07 11.14 -3.21
C PHE A 26 23.89 10.78 -1.73
N GLU A 27 23.03 11.49 -1.00
CA GLU A 27 22.83 11.31 0.44
C GLU A 27 22.08 10.01 0.76
N LYS A 28 21.35 9.43 -0.22
CA LYS A 28 20.60 8.18 -0.06
C LYS A 28 21.43 6.99 0.40
N THR A 29 22.74 7.02 0.18
CA THR A 29 23.68 5.94 0.58
C THR A 29 23.78 5.79 2.10
N THR A 30 23.43 6.85 2.84
CA THR A 30 23.43 6.87 4.31
C THR A 30 22.06 6.57 4.92
N LEU A 31 21.02 6.40 4.09
CA LEU A 31 19.64 6.23 4.53
C LEU A 31 19.21 4.76 4.53
N LEU A 32 18.27 4.45 5.42
CA LEU A 32 17.50 3.22 5.32
C LEU A 32 16.52 3.33 4.15
N THR A 33 16.86 2.69 3.04
CA THR A 33 16.04 2.70 1.81
C THR A 33 15.21 1.42 1.65
N GLN A 34 15.50 0.40 2.46
CA GLN A 34 14.86 -0.90 2.39
C GLN A 34 13.56 -0.87 3.21
N SER A 35 12.44 -0.68 2.51
CA SER A 35 11.12 -0.91 3.09
C SER A 35 10.87 -2.41 3.22
N PRO A 36 10.39 -2.89 4.37
CA PRO A 36 9.96 -4.27 4.50
C PRO A 36 8.85 -4.61 3.51
N THR A 37 8.88 -5.85 3.02
CA THR A 37 7.83 -6.46 2.20
C THR A 37 7.59 -7.86 2.73
N ILE A 38 6.35 -8.34 2.69
CA ILE A 38 6.01 -9.69 3.11
C ILE A 38 6.91 -10.74 2.43
N GLN A 39 7.35 -11.72 3.21
CA GLN A 39 8.16 -12.81 2.71
C GLN A 39 7.30 -13.79 1.90
N ARG A 40 7.90 -14.43 0.89
CA ARG A 40 7.22 -15.42 0.05
C ARG A 40 6.62 -16.58 0.86
N VAL A 41 7.25 -16.96 1.97
CA VAL A 41 6.75 -18.04 2.84
C VAL A 41 5.46 -17.61 3.57
N SER A 42 5.38 -16.37 4.04
CA SER A 42 4.18 -15.80 4.67
C SER A 42 3.04 -15.65 3.66
N GLN A 43 3.34 -15.23 2.43
CA GLN A 43 2.35 -15.19 1.35
C GLN A 43 1.80 -16.60 1.06
N ARG A 44 2.69 -17.59 0.92
CA ARG A 44 2.31 -18.99 0.70
C ARG A 44 1.51 -19.55 1.87
N LEU A 45 1.83 -19.15 3.10
CA LEU A 45 1.06 -19.55 4.29
C LEU A 45 -0.39 -19.08 4.17
N ILE A 46 -0.62 -17.79 3.87
CA ILE A 46 -1.98 -17.24 3.69
C ILE A 46 -2.73 -18.02 2.61
N LEU A 47 -2.10 -18.24 1.46
CA LEU A 47 -2.71 -18.97 0.34
C LEU A 47 -2.96 -20.45 0.66
N ALA A 48 -2.12 -21.09 1.46
CA ALA A 48 -2.26 -22.50 1.82
C ALA A 48 -3.40 -22.73 2.81
N ILE A 49 -3.61 -21.80 3.76
CA ILE A 49 -4.69 -21.92 4.76
C ILE A 49 -6.03 -21.39 4.25
N ALA A 50 -6.02 -20.48 3.26
CA ALA A 50 -7.23 -19.85 2.74
C ALA A 50 -8.33 -20.86 2.38
N PRO A 51 -8.09 -21.92 1.56
CA PRO A 51 -9.15 -22.86 1.20
C PRO A 51 -9.86 -23.51 2.39
N GLY A 52 -9.12 -23.86 3.44
CA GLY A 52 -9.70 -24.46 4.66
C GLY A 52 -10.51 -23.47 5.49
N LEU A 53 -10.19 -22.18 5.41
CA LEU A 53 -10.90 -21.11 6.12
C LEU A 53 -12.09 -20.55 5.32
N LEU A 54 -12.04 -20.62 3.99
CA LEU A 54 -13.16 -20.22 3.12
C LEU A 54 -14.33 -21.20 3.22
N GLN A 55 -14.06 -22.50 3.39
CA GLN A 55 -15.09 -23.53 3.48
C GLN A 55 -15.79 -23.51 4.85
N GLY A 56 -16.86 -22.71 4.96
CA GLY A 56 -17.81 -22.77 6.08
C GLY A 56 -17.60 -21.74 7.21
N ASN A 57 -16.54 -20.92 7.16
CA ASN A 57 -16.24 -19.96 8.24
C ASN A 57 -16.55 -18.49 7.89
N GLY A 58 -17.23 -18.22 6.76
CA GLY A 58 -17.60 -16.84 6.38
C GLY A 58 -16.40 -15.91 6.20
N MET A 59 -15.30 -16.45 5.67
CA MET A 59 -14.09 -15.70 5.38
C MET A 59 -13.94 -15.47 3.88
N THR A 60 -13.22 -14.41 3.51
CA THR A 60 -12.95 -14.02 2.12
C THR A 60 -11.47 -13.72 1.93
N LEU A 61 -10.94 -14.12 0.77
CA LEU A 61 -9.60 -13.76 0.31
C LEU A 61 -9.70 -12.58 -0.66
N SER A 62 -8.97 -11.51 -0.38
CA SER A 62 -9.03 -10.29 -1.17
C SER A 62 -7.66 -9.64 -1.34
N LEU A 63 -7.52 -8.92 -2.46
CA LEU A 63 -6.38 -8.05 -2.75
C LEU A 63 -6.83 -6.59 -2.67
N ARG A 64 -5.93 -5.75 -2.16
CA ARG A 64 -6.07 -4.30 -2.17
C ARG A 64 -4.88 -3.68 -2.90
N ASP A 65 -5.14 -2.73 -3.79
CA ASP A 65 -4.15 -1.86 -4.43
C ASP A 65 -4.35 -0.42 -3.91
N ILE A 66 -3.37 0.10 -3.18
CA ILE A 66 -3.41 1.44 -2.60
C ILE A 66 -3.06 2.49 -3.67
N THR A 67 -4.00 3.40 -3.92
CA THR A 67 -3.84 4.47 -4.90
C THR A 67 -2.94 5.58 -4.36
N GLN A 68 -1.79 5.80 -4.97
CA GLN A 68 -0.84 6.84 -4.53
C GLN A 68 -0.37 6.64 -3.06
N ALA A 69 0.09 5.43 -2.73
CA ALA A 69 0.59 5.09 -1.40
C ALA A 69 1.54 6.14 -0.78
N TYR A 70 2.67 6.48 -1.43
CA TYR A 70 3.69 7.31 -0.80
C TYR A 70 3.22 8.73 -0.39
N PRO A 71 2.51 9.49 -1.24
CA PRO A 71 1.93 10.79 -0.84
C PRO A 71 0.99 10.73 0.36
N GLN A 72 0.37 9.58 0.63
CA GLN A 72 -0.53 9.37 1.76
C GLN A 72 0.20 9.07 3.07
N SER A 73 1.54 8.98 3.06
CA SER A 73 2.32 8.81 4.28
C SER A 73 2.04 9.94 5.28
N GLN A 74 1.89 9.59 6.55
CA GLN A 74 1.61 10.54 7.63
C GLN A 74 2.86 11.24 8.17
N THR A 75 4.03 10.71 7.84
CA THR A 75 5.33 11.28 8.23
C THR A 75 5.90 12.18 7.14
N GLU A 76 6.59 13.24 7.54
CA GLU A 76 7.39 14.08 6.65
C GLU A 76 8.80 13.51 6.42
N LEU A 77 9.43 13.96 5.35
CA LEU A 77 10.82 13.62 5.02
C LEU A 77 11.76 14.21 6.09
N PHE A 78 12.72 13.41 6.55
CA PHE A 78 13.68 13.85 7.58
C PHE A 78 14.69 14.89 7.10
N ARG A 79 14.88 14.98 5.78
CA ARG A 79 15.85 15.87 5.15
C ARG A 79 15.18 16.78 4.14
N THR A 80 15.84 17.89 3.83
CA THR A 80 15.34 18.83 2.83
C THR A 80 15.65 18.30 1.44
N ILE A 81 14.60 17.92 0.71
CA ILE A 81 14.71 17.50 -0.69
C ILE A 81 14.19 18.62 -1.59
N LEU A 82 15.06 19.08 -2.48
CA LEU A 82 14.77 20.11 -3.47
C LEU A 82 14.78 19.49 -4.87
N THR A 83 13.81 19.87 -5.70
CA THR A 83 13.72 19.42 -7.09
C THR A 83 13.37 20.58 -8.01
N TYR A 84 13.80 20.50 -9.27
CA TYR A 84 13.33 21.40 -10.30
C TYR A 84 11.86 21.13 -10.63
N LEU A 85 11.20 22.15 -11.20
CA LEU A 85 9.86 22.01 -11.76
C LEU A 85 9.85 20.96 -12.88
N PRO A 86 8.85 20.07 -12.91
CA PRO A 86 8.63 19.23 -14.07
C PRO A 86 8.29 20.11 -15.28
N THR A 87 8.65 19.65 -16.48
CA THR A 87 8.54 20.42 -17.73
C THR A 87 7.14 20.99 -17.96
N GLU A 88 6.11 20.25 -17.55
CA GLU A 88 4.69 20.59 -17.65
C GLU A 88 4.30 21.80 -16.79
N LEU A 89 5.09 22.15 -15.77
CA LEU A 89 4.84 23.28 -14.86
C LEU A 89 5.74 24.48 -15.12
N GLN A 90 6.81 24.36 -15.93
CA GLN A 90 7.78 25.45 -16.13
C GLN A 90 7.14 26.73 -16.68
N GLY A 91 6.11 26.64 -17.52
CA GLY A 91 5.39 27.80 -18.05
C GLY A 91 4.41 28.48 -17.07
N LYS A 92 4.17 27.89 -15.90
CA LYS A 92 3.22 28.41 -14.89
C LYS A 92 3.88 29.18 -13.77
N TYR A 93 5.21 29.14 -13.66
CA TYR A 93 5.97 29.72 -12.56
C TYR A 93 7.18 30.49 -13.10
N PRO A 94 7.73 31.45 -12.33
CA PRO A 94 8.93 32.17 -12.72
C PRO A 94 10.11 31.24 -13.00
N HIS A 95 10.96 31.65 -13.94
CA HIS A 95 12.18 30.93 -14.27
C HIS A 95 13.08 30.77 -13.03
N GLY A 96 13.65 29.58 -12.85
CA GLY A 96 14.49 29.25 -11.69
C GLY A 96 13.72 28.83 -10.44
N THR A 97 12.40 28.65 -10.51
CA THR A 97 11.60 28.11 -9.40
C THR A 97 12.05 26.68 -9.04
N ILE A 98 12.23 26.44 -7.73
CA ILE A 98 12.58 25.15 -7.14
C ILE A 98 11.44 24.72 -6.22
N ILE A 99 11.11 23.42 -6.23
CA ILE A 99 10.13 22.82 -5.32
C ILE A 99 10.87 22.19 -4.15
N ARG A 100 10.40 22.47 -2.92
CA ARG A 100 10.73 21.68 -1.74
C ARG A 100 9.70 20.55 -1.58
N VAL A 101 10.18 19.32 -1.54
CA VAL A 101 9.33 18.15 -1.31
C VAL A 101 9.15 17.95 0.20
N ILE A 102 7.91 17.96 0.68
CA ILE A 102 7.56 17.84 2.10
C ILE A 102 7.20 16.38 2.45
N LYS A 103 6.32 15.77 1.66
CA LYS A 103 5.87 14.39 1.85
C LYS A 103 6.63 13.41 0.97
N PRO A 104 6.71 12.13 1.37
CA PRO A 104 7.25 11.06 0.54
C PRO A 104 6.60 10.99 -0.85
N LEU A 105 7.45 10.95 -1.88
CA LEU A 105 7.05 10.81 -3.29
C LEU A 105 7.76 9.63 -3.94
N TYR A 106 7.20 9.17 -5.06
CA TYR A 106 7.84 8.16 -5.89
C TYR A 106 9.22 8.63 -6.33
N GLY A 107 10.18 7.71 -6.31
CA GLY A 107 11.58 7.97 -6.67
C GLY A 107 12.45 8.53 -5.54
N ILE A 108 11.85 8.93 -4.40
CA ILE A 108 12.60 9.22 -3.17
C ILE A 108 12.96 7.91 -2.47
N ALA A 109 14.21 7.77 -2.06
CA ALA A 109 14.77 6.51 -1.60
C ALA A 109 14.15 6.02 -0.28
N GLU A 110 13.85 6.94 0.65
CA GLU A 110 13.22 6.65 1.94
C GLU A 110 11.69 6.54 1.89
N ALA A 111 11.05 6.79 0.74
CA ALA A 111 9.58 6.90 0.67
C ALA A 111 8.86 5.60 1.05
N GLY A 112 9.42 4.44 0.70
CA GLY A 112 8.86 3.15 1.07
C GLY A 112 8.80 2.94 2.58
N VAL A 113 9.83 3.35 3.32
CA VAL A 113 9.88 3.20 4.78
C VAL A 113 8.83 4.06 5.47
N HIS A 114 8.65 5.30 5.00
CA HIS A 114 7.59 6.19 5.49
C HIS A 114 6.19 5.60 5.25
N TRP A 115 5.97 5.02 4.07
CA TRP A 115 4.71 4.38 3.74
C TRP A 115 4.48 3.12 4.57
N TYR A 116 5.47 2.23 4.68
CA TYR A 116 5.39 1.03 5.51
C TYR A 116 5.00 1.37 6.95
N ARG A 117 5.65 2.36 7.56
CA ARG A 117 5.32 2.81 8.93
C ARG A 117 3.88 3.31 9.01
N THR A 118 3.44 4.14 8.06
CA THR A 118 2.08 4.69 8.04
C THR A 118 1.05 3.57 7.93
N TYR A 119 1.24 2.67 6.98
CA TYR A 119 0.27 1.65 6.66
C TYR A 119 0.26 0.51 7.69
N GLN A 120 1.40 0.16 8.25
CA GLN A 120 1.46 -0.78 9.38
C GLN A 120 0.75 -0.19 10.60
N GLN A 121 1.01 1.08 10.94
CA GLN A 121 0.35 1.73 12.08
C GLN A 121 -1.17 1.82 11.92
N HIS A 122 -1.66 2.00 10.68
CA HIS A 122 -3.09 1.92 10.39
C HIS A 122 -3.67 0.56 10.80
N HIS A 123 -3.05 -0.55 10.39
CA HIS A 123 -3.52 -1.89 10.79
C HIS A 123 -3.40 -2.13 12.29
N LEU A 124 -2.27 -1.76 12.91
CA LEU A 124 -2.04 -1.99 14.33
C LEU A 124 -3.05 -1.22 15.20
N LYS A 125 -3.28 0.06 14.90
CA LYS A 125 -4.09 0.95 15.75
C LYS A 125 -5.57 0.93 15.40
N ASN A 126 -5.90 0.98 14.12
CA ASN A 126 -7.29 1.14 13.69
C ASN A 126 -8.01 -0.22 13.57
N LEU A 127 -7.27 -1.27 13.22
CA LEU A 127 -7.81 -2.63 13.05
C LEU A 127 -7.48 -3.58 14.20
N ASP A 128 -6.78 -3.10 15.23
CA ASP A 128 -6.38 -3.88 16.41
C ASP A 128 -5.69 -5.19 16.03
N MET A 129 -4.59 -5.04 15.29
CA MET A 129 -3.76 -6.14 14.83
C MET A 129 -2.41 -6.15 15.54
N SER A 130 -1.76 -7.30 15.52
CA SER A 130 -0.36 -7.47 15.91
C SER A 130 0.45 -7.99 14.73
N THR A 131 1.71 -7.58 14.67
CA THR A 131 2.68 -8.11 13.70
C THR A 131 3.21 -9.46 14.17
N SER A 132 3.36 -10.40 13.24
CA SER A 132 4.00 -11.68 13.49
C SER A 132 5.45 -11.50 13.92
N THR A 133 5.92 -12.32 14.86
CA THR A 133 7.34 -12.36 15.25
C THR A 133 8.24 -12.92 14.15
N TYR A 134 7.65 -13.59 13.14
CA TYR A 134 8.37 -14.18 12.03
C TYR A 134 8.56 -13.20 10.85
N ASP A 135 7.54 -12.40 10.55
CA ASP A 135 7.51 -11.51 9.39
C ASP A 135 6.84 -10.18 9.75
N SER A 136 7.58 -9.09 9.60
CA SER A 136 7.15 -7.74 9.95
C SER A 136 5.99 -7.20 9.08
N CYS A 137 5.69 -7.87 7.98
CA CYS A 137 4.63 -7.54 7.05
C CYS A 137 3.47 -8.55 7.09
N LEU A 138 3.50 -9.52 8.02
CA LEU A 138 2.39 -10.42 8.30
C LEU A 138 1.70 -9.98 9.60
N LEU A 139 0.42 -9.65 9.54
CA LEU A 139 -0.36 -9.16 10.66
C LEU A 139 -1.57 -10.05 10.92
N ILE A 140 -1.95 -10.17 12.19
CA ILE A 140 -3.08 -10.98 12.64
C ILE A 140 -3.88 -10.16 13.65
N THR A 141 -5.20 -10.22 13.59
CA THR A 141 -6.11 -9.56 14.55
C THR A 141 -5.91 -10.06 15.97
N ASN A 142 -5.97 -9.16 16.95
CA ASN A 142 -5.88 -9.51 18.37
C ASN A 142 -7.21 -10.01 18.95
N THR A 143 -8.33 -9.61 18.35
CA THR A 143 -9.68 -9.85 18.87
C THR A 143 -10.37 -11.03 18.21
N GLY A 144 -11.44 -11.49 18.88
CA GLY A 144 -12.08 -12.80 18.72
C GLY A 144 -12.57 -13.20 17.33
N PRO A 145 -13.12 -14.44 17.22
CA PRO A 145 -13.28 -15.14 15.95
C PRO A 145 -14.17 -14.41 14.93
N ASN A 146 -15.10 -13.58 15.40
CA ASN A 146 -16.04 -12.88 14.53
C ASN A 146 -15.38 -11.79 13.68
N THR A 147 -14.30 -11.17 14.15
CA THR A 147 -13.54 -10.10 13.47
C THR A 147 -12.14 -10.58 13.09
N PHE A 148 -11.96 -11.88 12.87
CA PHE A 148 -10.65 -12.44 12.57
C PHE A 148 -10.13 -12.01 11.19
N GLY A 149 -8.84 -11.68 11.10
CA GLY A 149 -8.17 -11.28 9.87
C GLY A 149 -6.67 -11.55 9.89
N ILE A 150 -6.14 -11.99 8.75
CA ILE A 150 -4.72 -12.13 8.45
C ILE A 150 -4.39 -11.22 7.27
N VAL A 151 -3.38 -10.39 7.42
CA VAL A 151 -2.98 -9.39 6.43
C VAL A 151 -1.52 -9.55 6.08
N GLY A 152 -1.24 -9.64 4.79
CA GLY A 152 0.10 -9.60 4.22
C GLY A 152 0.34 -8.31 3.45
N MET A 153 1.24 -7.47 3.94
CA MET A 153 1.57 -6.18 3.34
C MET A 153 2.72 -6.31 2.32
N GLN A 154 2.50 -5.84 1.09
CA GLN A 154 3.51 -5.77 0.04
C GLN A 154 3.49 -4.38 -0.62
N THR A 155 4.34 -3.46 -0.16
CA THR A 155 4.39 -2.08 -0.68
C THR A 155 3.01 -1.40 -0.71
N ASP A 156 2.46 -1.14 -1.89
CA ASP A 156 1.14 -0.59 -2.18
C ASP A 156 0.06 -1.67 -2.36
N ASP A 157 0.43 -2.95 -2.41
CA ASP A 157 -0.50 -4.09 -2.44
C ASP A 157 -0.69 -4.71 -1.05
N THR A 158 -1.88 -5.29 -0.82
CA THR A 158 -2.19 -6.05 0.39
C THR A 158 -2.96 -7.31 0.06
N LEU A 159 -2.53 -8.45 0.61
CA LEU A 159 -3.25 -9.70 0.59
C LEU A 159 -3.96 -9.90 1.92
N MET A 160 -5.28 -10.03 1.91
CA MET A 160 -6.09 -10.13 3.12
C MET A 160 -6.92 -11.39 3.09
N LEU A 161 -6.90 -12.14 4.18
CA LEU A 161 -7.81 -13.25 4.47
C LEU A 161 -8.54 -12.93 5.76
N GLY A 162 -9.84 -12.70 5.72
CA GLY A 162 -10.58 -12.25 6.90
C GLY A 162 -12.05 -12.57 6.86
N THR A 163 -12.69 -12.47 8.02
CA THR A 163 -14.15 -12.50 8.14
C THR A 163 -14.78 -11.29 7.47
N ASP A 164 -16.05 -11.40 7.07
CA ASP A 164 -16.77 -10.26 6.47
C ASP A 164 -16.81 -9.04 7.39
N SER A 165 -16.89 -9.24 8.70
CA SER A 165 -16.88 -8.14 9.66
C SER A 165 -15.51 -7.45 9.75
N PHE A 166 -14.41 -8.21 9.62
CA PHE A 166 -13.07 -7.65 9.51
C PHE A 166 -12.93 -6.82 8.23
N SER A 167 -13.37 -7.36 7.10
CA SER A 167 -13.35 -6.65 5.81
C SER A 167 -14.16 -5.36 5.84
N ALA A 168 -15.34 -5.37 6.47
CA ALA A 168 -16.16 -4.16 6.66
C ALA A 168 -15.46 -3.11 7.54
N ARG A 169 -14.83 -3.54 8.65
CA ARG A 169 -14.07 -2.65 9.53
C ARG A 169 -12.84 -2.06 8.84
N GLU A 170 -12.17 -2.84 8.00
CA GLU A 170 -11.06 -2.36 7.18
C GLU A 170 -11.52 -1.28 6.21
N GLU A 171 -12.61 -1.52 5.47
CA GLU A 171 -13.19 -0.57 4.54
C GLU A 171 -13.58 0.75 5.24
N GLU A 172 -14.20 0.69 6.41
CA GLU A 172 -14.59 1.85 7.22
C GLU A 172 -13.37 2.62 7.73
N ALA A 173 -12.42 1.93 8.39
CA ALA A 173 -11.22 2.54 8.92
C ALA A 173 -10.41 3.21 7.80
N ARG A 174 -10.39 2.60 6.62
CA ARG A 174 -9.68 3.07 5.44
C ARG A 174 -10.36 4.28 4.81
N GLY A 175 -11.68 4.27 4.64
CA GLY A 175 -12.44 5.39 4.06
C GLY A 175 -12.19 6.74 4.75
N SER A 176 -11.79 6.71 6.02
CA SER A 176 -11.41 7.90 6.78
C SER A 176 -9.99 8.44 6.52
N THR A 177 -9.06 7.61 6.01
CA THR A 177 -7.62 7.90 6.09
C THR A 177 -6.80 7.51 4.84
N ILE A 178 -7.19 6.48 4.06
CA ILE A 178 -6.39 5.92 2.96
C ILE A 178 -7.26 5.60 1.73
N SER A 179 -6.83 5.97 0.53
CA SER A 179 -7.49 5.62 -0.74
C SER A 179 -6.95 4.31 -1.32
N SER A 180 -7.82 3.42 -1.80
CA SER A 180 -7.45 2.14 -2.44
C SER A 180 -8.52 1.62 -3.41
N GLN A 181 -8.19 0.55 -4.13
CA GLN A 181 -9.10 -0.27 -4.93
C GLN A 181 -9.10 -1.71 -4.43
N THR A 182 -10.28 -2.33 -4.43
CA THR A 182 -10.51 -3.70 -3.96
C THR A 182 -10.69 -4.66 -5.12
N LYS A 183 -10.05 -5.83 -5.04
CA LYS A 183 -10.31 -6.99 -5.92
C LYS A 183 -10.50 -8.24 -5.07
N ASP A 184 -11.70 -8.78 -5.10
CA ASP A 184 -11.99 -10.05 -4.43
C ASP A 184 -11.45 -11.20 -5.29
N ILE A 185 -10.68 -12.11 -4.68
CA ILE A 185 -10.05 -13.22 -5.40
C ILE A 185 -11.05 -14.37 -5.57
N ASP A 186 -11.94 -14.56 -4.60
CA ASP A 186 -12.95 -15.62 -4.57
C ASP A 186 -14.37 -15.13 -4.88
N ASP A 187 -14.54 -14.14 -5.77
CA ASP A 187 -15.87 -13.72 -6.19
C ASP A 187 -16.60 -14.90 -6.87
N PRO A 188 -17.72 -15.40 -6.33
CA PRO A 188 -18.49 -16.49 -6.95
C PRO A 188 -19.00 -16.13 -8.36
N ARG A 189 -18.96 -14.85 -8.76
CA ARG A 189 -19.29 -14.36 -10.12
C ARG A 189 -18.15 -14.53 -11.13
N ASN A 190 -16.93 -14.88 -10.72
CA ASN A 190 -15.79 -15.13 -11.60
C ASN A 190 -15.64 -16.61 -12.03
N ASN A 191 -16.51 -17.51 -11.51
CA ASN A 191 -16.57 -18.92 -11.91
C ASN A 191 -17.69 -19.18 -12.93
N GLY A 192 -17.69 -18.41 -14.03
CA GLY A 192 -18.61 -18.56 -15.17
C GLY A 192 -17.87 -18.78 -16.48
#